data_AF-A0A8X6Y7C6-F1
#
_entry.id   AF-A0A8X6Y7C6-F1
#
_cell.length_a   1.000
_cell.length_b   1.000
_cell.length_c   1.000
_cell.angle_alpha   90.00
_cell.angle_beta   90.00
_cell.angle_gamma   90.00
#
_symmetry.space_group_name_H-M   'P 1'
#
loop_
_entity.id
_entity.type
_entity.pdbx_description
1 polymer ?
#
loop_
_entity_poly.entity_id
_entity_poly.type
_entity_poly.pdbx_seq_one_letter_code
_entity_poly.pdbx_strand_id
1 'polypeptide(L)'
;MIVLGWLQTDPWLLKTFVGNRVSQIQEITKSYCWQLIKSEQNTSDLVSRGLSAENLVNCELWWKGPETFCYSLPHSEVTLDSKSDDFTKELKTDSERTLKLTLNCYFE
;
A
#
# COMPACT_ATOMS: atom_id res chain seq x y z
N MET A 1 13.23 4.93 8.10
CA MET A 1 13.64 3.51 8.19
C MET A 1 13.33 2.97 9.59
N ILE A 2 12.05 2.92 9.97
CA ILE A 2 11.60 2.58 11.34
C ILE A 2 10.65 1.38 11.30
N VAL A 3 9.70 1.41 10.37
CA VAL A 3 8.65 0.38 10.25
C VAL A 3 9.19 -1.00 9.84
N LEU A 4 10.07 -1.09 8.82
CA LEU A 4 10.63 -2.38 8.42
C LEU A 4 11.42 -3.04 9.57
N GLY A 5 12.15 -2.23 10.36
CA GLY A 5 12.85 -2.73 11.55
C GLY A 5 11.88 -3.28 12.60
N TRP A 6 10.76 -2.59 12.84
CA TRP A 6 9.69 -3.11 13.71
C TRP A 6 9.09 -4.42 13.19
N LEU A 7 8.84 -4.53 11.88
CA LEU A 7 8.29 -5.74 11.26
C LEU A 7 9.24 -6.95 11.33
N GLN A 8 10.54 -6.72 11.50
CA GLN A 8 11.56 -7.76 11.68
C GLN A 8 11.87 -8.05 13.16
N THR A 9 11.27 -7.28 14.07
CA THR A 9 11.49 -7.41 15.51
C THR A 9 10.33 -8.17 16.12
N ASP A 10 10.62 -8.95 17.15
CA ASP A 10 9.61 -9.63 17.92
C ASP A 10 8.65 -8.64 18.63
N PRO A 11 7.31 -8.78 18.47
CA PRO A 11 6.34 -7.81 18.98
C PRO A 11 6.45 -7.51 20.49
N TRP A 12 6.88 -8.48 21.30
CA TRP A 12 7.00 -8.32 22.75
C TRP A 12 8.11 -7.35 23.17
N LEU A 13 9.09 -7.09 22.29
CA LEU A 13 10.16 -6.12 22.52
C LEU A 13 9.73 -4.69 22.21
N LEU A 14 8.57 -4.52 21.55
CA LEU A 14 8.05 -3.22 21.14
C LEU A 14 7.03 -2.70 22.17
N LYS A 15 6.86 -1.37 22.20
CA LYS A 15 5.80 -0.74 23.02
C LYS A 15 4.43 -1.31 22.62
N THR A 16 3.55 -1.52 23.59
CA THR A 16 2.26 -2.23 23.42
C THR A 16 1.48 -1.83 22.17
N PHE A 17 1.33 -0.53 21.90
CA PHE A 17 0.60 -0.03 20.71
C PHE A 17 1.24 -0.45 19.38
N VAL A 18 2.57 -0.47 19.31
CA VAL A 18 3.33 -0.88 18.12
C VAL A 18 3.38 -2.40 18.04
N GLY A 19 3.71 -3.08 19.14
CA GLY A 19 3.76 -4.54 19.23
C GLY A 19 2.44 -5.20 18.81
N ASN A 20 1.30 -4.69 19.28
CA ASN A 20 -0.01 -5.23 18.90
C ASN A 20 -0.26 -5.16 17.38
N ARG A 21 0.15 -4.07 16.72
CA ARG A 21 0.01 -3.93 15.26
C ARG A 21 0.99 -4.82 14.51
N VAL A 22 2.25 -4.84 14.94
CA VAL A 22 3.29 -5.67 14.32
C VAL A 22 2.90 -7.15 14.41
N SER A 23 2.37 -7.59 15.54
CA SER A 23 1.86 -8.96 15.71
C SER A 23 0.78 -9.30 14.70
N GLN A 24 -0.22 -8.44 14.51
CA GLN A 24 -1.30 -8.66 13.53
C GLN A 24 -0.76 -8.69 12.10
N ILE A 25 0.15 -7.75 11.76
CA ILE A 25 0.75 -7.69 10.42
C ILE A 25 1.58 -8.95 10.16
N GLN A 26 2.46 -9.35 11.08
CA GLN A 26 3.27 -10.55 10.95
C GLN A 26 2.40 -11.81 10.85
N GLU A 27 1.27 -11.86 11.56
CA GLU A 27 0.35 -13.00 11.50
C GLU A 27 -0.31 -13.14 10.13
N ILE A 28 -0.78 -12.05 9.54
CA ILE A 28 -1.43 -12.04 8.22
C ILE A 28 -0.39 -12.22 7.11
N THR A 29 0.85 -11.79 7.34
CA THR A 29 1.90 -11.74 6.30
C THR A 29 3.03 -12.77 6.47
N LYS A 30 2.81 -13.87 7.19
CA LYS A 30 3.83 -14.91 7.47
C LYS A 30 4.57 -15.42 6.23
N SER A 31 3.91 -15.47 5.07
CA SER A 31 4.48 -15.95 3.81
C SER A 31 5.13 -14.87 2.94
N TYR A 32 5.07 -13.60 3.34
CA TYR A 32 5.55 -12.48 2.53
C TYR A 32 6.91 -11.97 3.02
N CYS A 33 7.75 -11.56 2.08
CA CYS A 33 9.00 -10.87 2.37
C CYS A 33 8.77 -9.36 2.29
N TRP A 34 8.89 -8.66 3.42
CA TRP A 34 8.80 -7.21 3.46
C TRP A 34 10.10 -6.58 2.96
N GLN A 35 9.98 -5.68 1.98
CA GLN A 35 11.11 -4.94 1.42
C GLN A 35 10.87 -3.43 1.51
N LEU A 36 11.96 -2.66 1.59
CA LEU A 36 11.91 -1.20 1.58
C LEU A 36 12.09 -0.68 0.15
N ILE A 37 11.11 0.08 -0.32
CA ILE A 37 11.27 0.91 -1.51
C ILE A 37 11.79 2.29 -1.09
N LYS A 38 12.70 2.87 -1.87
CA LYS A 38 13.15 4.26 -1.65
C LYS A 38 11.96 5.22 -1.81
N SER A 39 11.95 6.33 -1.06
CA SER A 39 10.81 7.26 -1.06
C SER A 39 10.49 7.78 -2.46
N GLU A 40 11.52 8.06 -3.24
CA GLU A 40 11.41 8.58 -4.61
C GLU A 40 10.83 7.56 -5.60
N GLN A 41 10.81 6.28 -5.22
CA GLN A 41 10.30 5.17 -6.02
C GLN A 41 8.93 4.66 -5.52
N ASN A 42 8.41 5.23 -4.42
CA ASN A 42 7.12 4.83 -3.87
C ASN A 42 5.98 5.58 -4.59
N THR A 43 5.26 4.88 -5.45
CA THR A 43 4.12 5.45 -6.21
C THR A 43 3.02 5.99 -5.31
N SER A 44 2.76 5.34 -4.16
CA SER A 44 1.77 5.81 -3.20
C SER A 44 2.11 7.18 -2.63
N ASP A 45 3.41 7.49 -2.49
CA ASP A 45 3.87 8.77 -1.94
C ASP A 45 3.48 9.93 -2.86
N LEU A 46 3.48 9.71 -4.18
CA LEU A 46 3.08 10.72 -5.17
C LEU A 46 1.66 11.20 -4.93
N VAL A 47 0.72 10.28 -4.74
CA VAL A 47 -0.69 10.63 -4.51
C VAL A 47 -0.89 11.19 -3.11
N SER A 48 -0.26 10.61 -2.07
CA SER A 48 -0.40 11.14 -0.71
C SER A 48 0.21 12.53 -0.53
N ARG A 49 1.18 12.92 -1.36
CA ARG A 49 1.75 14.28 -1.41
C ARG A 49 0.94 15.28 -2.24
N GLY A 50 -0.16 14.84 -2.86
CA GLY A 50 -1.05 15.71 -3.61
C GLY A 50 -0.64 15.94 -5.06
N LEU A 51 -0.08 14.93 -5.73
CA LEU A 51 0.09 14.98 -7.19
C LEU A 51 -1.28 15.25 -7.86
N SER A 52 -1.34 16.27 -8.72
CA SER A 52 -2.58 16.61 -9.43
C SER A 52 -2.97 15.51 -10.42
N ALA A 53 -4.27 15.39 -10.70
CA ALA A 53 -4.78 14.40 -11.67
C ALA A 53 -4.15 14.57 -13.06
N GLU A 54 -3.94 15.81 -13.50
CA GLU A 54 -3.30 16.12 -14.79
C GLU A 54 -1.85 15.61 -14.86
N ASN A 55 -1.09 15.76 -13.78
CA ASN A 55 0.29 15.28 -13.70
C ASN A 55 0.34 13.76 -13.50
N LEU A 56 -0.67 13.18 -12.85
CA LEU A 56 -0.77 11.72 -12.67
C LEU A 56 -0.91 10.99 -14.00
N VAL A 57 -1.67 11.53 -14.96
CA VAL A 57 -1.83 10.94 -16.30
C VAL A 57 -0.48 10.73 -16.98
N ASN A 58 0.45 11.68 -16.80
CA ASN A 58 1.79 11.62 -17.40
C ASN A 58 2.86 11.02 -16.47
N CYS A 59 2.47 10.50 -15.30
CA CYS A 59 3.42 9.97 -14.33
C CYS A 59 3.79 8.52 -14.63
N GLU A 60 4.91 8.31 -15.33
CA GLU A 60 5.36 6.96 -15.66
C GLU A 60 5.61 6.09 -14.44
N LEU A 61 6.16 6.65 -13.36
CA LEU A 61 6.42 5.91 -12.13
C LEU A 61 5.13 5.30 -11.56
N TRP A 62 4.00 6.02 -11.60
CA TRP A 62 2.70 5.52 -11.14
C TRP A 62 2.18 4.35 -12.00
N TRP A 63 2.25 4.49 -13.33
CA TRP A 63 1.67 3.51 -14.25
C TRP A 63 2.55 2.29 -14.49
N LYS A 64 3.87 2.48 -14.55
CA LYS A 64 4.85 1.41 -14.81
C LYS A 64 5.41 0.81 -13.51
N GLY A 65 5.28 1.51 -12.39
CA GLY A 65 5.93 1.14 -11.14
C GLY A 65 7.44 1.41 -11.16
N PRO A 66 8.15 1.17 -10.05
CA PRO A 66 9.59 1.32 -10.00
C PRO A 66 10.30 0.16 -10.71
N GLU A 67 11.37 0.48 -11.43
CA GLU A 67 12.16 -0.49 -12.22
C GLU A 67 12.80 -1.61 -11.38
N THR A 68 12.93 -1.43 -10.07
CA THR A 68 13.73 -2.29 -9.18
C THR A 68 13.00 -3.47 -8.55
N PHE A 69 11.79 -3.82 -8.99
CA PHE A 69 11.16 -5.10 -8.62
C PHE A 69 11.61 -6.24 -9.55
N CYS A 70 12.90 -6.55 -9.54
CA CYS A 70 13.41 -7.78 -10.15
C CYS A 70 13.91 -8.71 -9.05
N TYR A 71 12.97 -9.29 -8.31
CA TYR A 71 13.20 -10.55 -7.62
C TYR A 71 12.13 -11.49 -8.13
N SER A 72 12.58 -12.56 -8.80
CA SER A 72 11.76 -13.68 -9.21
C SER A 72 10.95 -14.18 -8.02
N LEU A 73 9.69 -13.75 -7.91
CA LEU A 73 8.71 -14.57 -7.21
C LEU A 73 8.68 -15.89 -8.00
N PRO A 74 8.82 -17.06 -7.36
CA PRO A 74 8.30 -18.27 -7.98
C PRO A 74 6.86 -17.94 -8.33
N HIS A 75 6.46 -18.24 -9.56
CA HIS A 75 5.10 -18.04 -10.05
C HIS A 75 4.13 -18.83 -9.18
N SER A 76 3.79 -18.33 -7.98
CA SER A 76 2.55 -18.66 -7.34
C SER A 76 1.53 -17.91 -8.17
N GLU A 77 0.89 -18.66 -9.07
CA GLU A 77 -0.38 -18.28 -9.65
C GLU A 77 -1.21 -17.70 -8.50
N VAL A 78 -1.37 -16.37 -8.51
CA VAL A 78 -2.42 -15.75 -7.74
C VAL A 78 -3.68 -16.26 -8.41
N THR A 79 -4.20 -17.38 -7.94
CA THR A 79 -5.58 -17.75 -8.17
C THR A 79 -6.39 -16.63 -7.53
N LEU A 80 -6.77 -15.66 -8.36
CA LEU A 80 -7.86 -14.76 -8.07
C LEU A 80 -9.06 -15.68 -7.86
N ASP A 81 -9.29 -16.08 -6.61
CA ASP A 81 -10.54 -16.67 -6.20
C ASP A 81 -11.57 -15.56 -6.42
N SER A 82 -12.19 -15.66 -7.59
CA SER A 82 -13.27 -14.85 -8.12
C SER A 82 -14.55 -15.15 -7.34
N LYS A 83 -14.49 -14.92 -6.03
CA LYS A 83 -15.61 -15.05 -5.11
C LYS A 83 -15.48 -14.11 -3.92
N SER A 84 -15.46 -12.81 -4.22
CA SER A 84 -16.01 -11.83 -3.30
C SER A 84 -16.85 -10.82 -4.09
N ASP A 85 -18.10 -11.20 -4.34
CA ASP A 85 -19.17 -10.34 -4.89
C ASP A 85 -19.57 -9.20 -3.92
N ASP A 86 -18.66 -8.74 -3.07
CA ASP A 86 -18.92 -7.76 -2.02
C ASP A 86 -18.32 -6.39 -2.31
N PHE A 87 -17.34 -6.30 -3.23
CA PHE A 87 -16.73 -5.01 -3.59
C PHE A 87 -17.62 -4.18 -4.53
N THR A 88 -18.55 -4.81 -5.26
CA THR A 88 -19.38 -4.13 -6.28
C THR A 88 -20.61 -3.44 -5.71
N LYS A 89 -20.93 -3.61 -4.42
CA LYS A 89 -22.11 -2.97 -3.80
C LYS A 89 -21.92 -1.49 -3.45
N GLU A 90 -20.68 -0.99 -3.45
CA GLU A 90 -20.39 0.43 -3.16
C GLU A 90 -20.22 1.30 -4.40
N LEU A 91 -20.29 0.74 -5.61
CA LEU A 91 -20.26 1.55 -6.84
C LEU A 91 -21.61 2.24 -7.05
N LYS A 92 -21.75 3.45 -6.50
CA LYS A 92 -22.78 4.39 -6.97
C LYS A 92 -22.47 4.72 -8.43
N THR A 93 -23.39 4.34 -9.32
CA THR A 93 -23.46 4.84 -10.69
C THR A 93 -23.81 6.32 -10.63
N ASP A 94 -22.79 7.17 -10.55
CA ASP A 94 -22.94 8.60 -10.73
C ASP A 94 -21.97 9.05 -11.81
N SER A 95 -22.49 9.66 -12.87
CA SER A 95 -21.77 9.89 -14.12
C SER A 95 -20.82 11.09 -14.09
N GLU A 96 -20.42 11.56 -12.91
CA GLU A 96 -19.44 12.63 -12.75
C GLU A 96 -18.42 12.24 -11.68
N ARG A 97 -17.41 11.46 -12.08
CA ARG A 97 -16.28 11.08 -11.20
C ARG A 97 -15.37 12.28 -10.95
N THR A 98 -15.78 13.17 -10.05
CA THR A 98 -14.84 14.07 -9.38
C THR A 98 -14.30 13.35 -8.15
N LEU A 99 -13.09 12.82 -8.22
CA LEU A 99 -12.38 12.25 -7.07
C LEU A 99 -12.04 13.39 -6.10
N LYS A 100 -12.96 13.71 -5.17
CA LYS A 100 -12.66 14.59 -4.03
C LYS A 100 -11.91 13.77 -2.97
N LEU A 101 -10.59 13.83 -3.01
CA LEU A 101 -9.74 13.38 -1.92
C LEU A 101 -9.78 14.44 -0.80
N THR A 102 -10.62 14.24 0.21
CA THR A 102 -10.59 15.07 1.42
C THR A 102 -9.46 14.58 2.33
N LEU A 103 -8.31 15.23 2.25
CA LEU A 103 -7.23 15.08 3.21
C LEU A 103 -7.63 15.80 4.51
N ASN A 104 -8.18 15.07 5.48
CA ASN A 104 -8.26 15.55 6.86
C ASN A 104 -6.88 15.42 7.51
N CYS A 105 -5.98 16.35 7.15
CA CYS A 105 -4.72 16.54 7.87
C CYS A 105 -5.02 17.30 9.16
N TYR A 106 -5.25 16.58 10.26
CA TYR A 106 -5.11 17.15 11.60
C TYR A 106 -3.62 17.07 11.99
N PHE A 107 -2.94 18.22 11.96
CA PHE A 107 -1.69 18.44 12.67
C PHE A 107 -2.03 19.24 13.93
N GLU A 108 -1.84 18.65 15.11
CA GLU A 108 -1.55 19.35 16.36
C GLU A 108 -0.15 18.93 16.83
#